data_AF-A0A3Q3ALD8-F1
#
_entry.id   AF-A0A3Q3ALD8-F1
#
_cell.length_a   1.000
_cell.length_b   1.000
_cell.length_c   1.000
_cell.angle_alpha   90.00
_cell.angle_beta   90.00
_cell.angle_gamma   90.00
#
_symmetry.space_group_name_H-M   'P 1'
#
loop_
_entity.id
_entity.type
_entity.pdbx_description
1 polymer ?
#
loop_
_entity_poly.entity_id
_entity_poly.type
_entity_poly.pdbx_seq_one_letter_code
_entity_poly.pdbx_strand_id
1 'polypeptide(L)'
;HLFLLRLNDSKFNYFLGHGLFPKQECSPTSDTFCEALNGFFCKLVTSSGCTQAEKHSVCKTGQRIKEPETNRRDTVCEDCQEGYFSSEGVTCSLWAKCSETQTKVEERSSVSDVVHPSIHLLPLIRGRVAGAAA
;
A
#
# COMPACT_ATOMS: atom_id res chain seq x y z
N HIS A 1 -29.00 28.39 -16.59
CA HIS A 1 -29.17 27.52 -15.41
C HIS A 1 -29.39 26.06 -15.84
N LEU A 2 -28.58 25.53 -16.77
CA LEU A 2 -28.76 24.17 -17.32
C LEU A 2 -27.49 23.64 -18.03
N PHE A 3 -26.30 23.94 -17.50
CA PHE A 3 -25.02 23.50 -18.08
C PHE A 3 -24.13 22.70 -17.11
N LEU A 4 -24.60 22.44 -15.88
CA LEU A 4 -23.86 21.72 -14.83
C LEU A 4 -24.29 20.25 -14.69
N LEU A 5 -24.78 19.60 -15.75
CA LEU A 5 -25.23 18.20 -15.71
C LEU A 5 -24.83 17.44 -16.99
N ARG A 6 -23.54 17.36 -17.33
CA ARG A 6 -23.06 16.52 -18.46
C ARG A 6 -22.23 15.31 -18.01
N LEU A 7 -22.15 15.03 -16.71
CA LEU A 7 -21.83 13.69 -16.21
C LEU A 7 -23.10 13.11 -15.60
N ASN A 8 -23.71 12.11 -16.24
CA ASN A 8 -24.72 11.30 -15.57
C ASN A 8 -24.09 10.73 -14.30
N ASP A 9 -24.84 10.62 -13.20
CA ASP A 9 -24.34 10.08 -11.92
C ASP A 9 -23.56 8.77 -12.12
N SER A 10 -24.02 7.90 -13.03
CA SER A 10 -23.34 6.65 -13.37
C SER A 10 -21.92 6.84 -13.92
N LYS A 11 -21.66 7.85 -14.76
CA LYS A 11 -20.34 8.12 -15.34
C LYS A 11 -19.40 8.77 -14.34
N PHE A 12 -19.92 9.61 -13.46
CA PHE A 12 -19.15 10.18 -12.36
C PHE A 12 -18.71 9.09 -11.37
N ASN A 13 -19.63 8.20 -10.98
CA ASN A 13 -19.32 7.05 -10.12
C ASN A 13 -18.31 6.09 -10.76
N TYR A 14 -18.35 5.90 -12.08
CA TYR A 14 -17.34 5.13 -12.80
C TYR A 14 -15.93 5.71 -12.60
N PHE A 15 -15.73 7.02 -12.80
CA PHE A 15 -14.42 7.64 -12.62
C PHE A 15 -13.91 7.49 -11.19
N LEU A 16 -14.75 7.77 -10.19
CA LEU A 16 -14.37 7.62 -8.79
C LEU A 16 -14.02 6.18 -8.42
N GLY A 17 -14.76 5.19 -8.92
CA GLY A 17 -14.45 3.77 -8.74
C GLY A 17 -13.12 3.34 -9.34
N HIS A 18 -12.62 4.08 -10.33
CA HIS A 18 -11.32 3.87 -10.97
C HIS A 18 -10.21 4.80 -10.45
N GLY A 19 -10.44 5.50 -9.33
CA GLY A 19 -9.43 6.40 -8.74
C GLY A 19 -9.17 7.66 -9.55
N LEU A 20 -10.13 8.07 -10.40
CA LEU A 20 -10.05 9.25 -11.24
C LEU A 20 -11.07 10.30 -10.79
N PHE A 21 -10.66 11.56 -10.87
CA PHE A 21 -11.48 12.72 -10.60
C PHE A 21 -11.57 13.60 -11.86
N PRO A 22 -12.77 13.87 -12.38
CA PRO A 22 -12.94 14.76 -13.53
C PRO A 22 -12.68 16.21 -13.10
N LYS A 23 -11.60 16.79 -13.60
CA LYS A 23 -11.23 18.20 -13.35
C LYS A 23 -11.95 19.17 -14.27
N GLN A 24 -12.21 18.75 -15.50
CA GLN A 24 -12.95 19.53 -16.48
C GLN A 24 -13.98 18.64 -17.17
N GLU A 25 -15.23 19.09 -17.20
CA GLU A 25 -16.30 18.42 -17.95
C GLU A 25 -16.14 18.64 -19.46
N CYS A 26 -16.64 17.68 -20.24
CA CYS A 26 -16.74 17.82 -21.70
C CYS A 26 -17.60 19.04 -22.09
N SER A 27 -17.08 19.87 -22.99
CA SER A 27 -17.80 20.92 -23.71
C SER A 27 -17.79 20.59 -25.22
N PRO A 28 -18.65 21.20 -26.05
CA PRO A 28 -18.63 21.02 -27.51
C PRO A 28 -17.25 21.25 -28.15
N THR A 29 -16.36 21.97 -27.47
CA THR A 29 -15.03 22.32 -27.95
C THR A 29 -13.89 21.76 -27.09
N SER A 30 -14.18 21.00 -26.02
CA SER A 30 -13.15 20.46 -25.13
C SER A 30 -13.54 19.11 -24.52
N ASP A 31 -12.59 18.17 -24.52
CA ASP A 31 -12.79 16.85 -23.91
C ASP A 31 -12.79 16.89 -22.37
N THR A 32 -13.25 15.80 -21.75
CA THR A 32 -13.23 15.64 -20.30
C THR A 32 -11.80 15.36 -19.85
N PHE A 33 -11.27 16.18 -18.94
CA PHE A 33 -9.95 15.95 -18.34
C PHE A 33 -10.09 15.28 -16.98
N CYS A 34 -9.40 14.16 -16.80
CA CYS A 34 -9.36 13.43 -15.54
C CYS A 34 -7.99 13.60 -14.86
N GLU A 35 -7.99 13.64 -13.53
CA GLU A 35 -6.79 13.58 -12.69
C GLU A 35 -6.90 12.40 -11.72
N ALA A 36 -5.78 11.96 -11.16
CA ALA A 36 -5.81 10.93 -10.12
C ALA A 36 -6.44 11.48 -8.83
N LEU A 37 -7.31 10.68 -8.22
CA LEU A 37 -7.92 10.97 -6.93
C LEU A 37 -6.85 10.90 -5.82
N ASN A 38 -7.10 11.55 -4.68
CA ASN A 38 -6.19 11.46 -3.54
C ASN A 38 -6.02 10.00 -3.07
N GLY A 39 -4.78 9.59 -2.76
CA GLY A 39 -4.42 8.19 -2.51
C GLY A 39 -4.21 7.37 -3.78
N PHE A 40 -4.25 7.99 -4.96
CA PHE A 40 -3.91 7.38 -6.24
C PHE A 40 -2.88 8.24 -6.99
N PHE A 41 -2.05 7.59 -7.80
CA PHE A 41 -1.19 8.25 -8.78
C PHE A 41 -1.61 7.87 -10.20
N CYS A 42 -1.36 8.78 -11.13
CA CYS A 42 -1.60 8.51 -12.53
C CYS A 42 -0.52 7.62 -13.12
N LYS A 43 -0.90 6.40 -13.53
CA LYS A 43 -0.02 5.47 -14.22
C LYS A 43 0.15 5.83 -15.70
N LEU A 44 -0.96 6.23 -16.34
CA LEU A 44 -0.98 6.56 -17.76
C LEU A 44 -1.57 7.96 -17.99
N VAL A 45 -0.72 8.86 -18.49
CA VAL A 45 -1.09 10.23 -18.86
C VAL A 45 -1.19 10.32 -20.39
N THR A 46 -2.29 10.85 -20.88
CA THR A 46 -2.52 11.16 -22.30
C THR A 46 -2.78 12.66 -22.48
N SER A 47 -2.98 13.10 -23.72
CA SER A 47 -3.39 14.47 -24.05
C SER A 47 -4.73 14.87 -23.42
N SER A 48 -5.57 13.90 -23.04
CA SER A 48 -6.86 14.10 -22.35
C SER A 48 -6.77 13.95 -20.82
N GLY A 49 -5.57 13.86 -20.26
CA GLY A 49 -5.34 13.75 -18.82
C GLY A 49 -5.00 12.33 -18.36
N CYS A 50 -5.35 12.00 -17.13
CA CYS A 50 -5.08 10.69 -16.55
C CYS A 50 -6.14 9.67 -17.01
N THR A 51 -5.72 8.60 -17.68
CA THR A 51 -6.63 7.54 -18.16
C THR A 51 -6.62 6.30 -17.26
N GLN A 52 -5.54 6.10 -16.51
CA GLN A 52 -5.40 5.01 -15.56
C GLN A 52 -4.74 5.52 -14.28
N ALA A 53 -5.44 5.37 -13.16
CA ALA A 53 -4.93 5.64 -11.83
C ALA A 53 -4.70 4.33 -11.07
N GLU A 54 -3.65 4.30 -10.26
CA GLU A 54 -3.34 3.21 -9.34
C GLU A 54 -3.22 3.75 -7.93
N LYS A 55 -3.61 2.94 -6.95
CA LYS A 55 -3.53 3.34 -5.55
C LYS A 55 -2.05 3.52 -5.17
N HIS A 56 -1.77 4.52 -4.36
CA HIS A 56 -0.45 4.70 -3.79
C HIS A 56 -0.03 3.48 -2.97
N SER A 57 1.23 3.08 -3.15
CA SER A 57 1.85 2.03 -2.36
C SER A 57 1.96 2.47 -0.90
N VAL A 58 1.85 1.51 0.01
CA VAL A 58 2.08 1.75 1.44
C VAL A 58 3.42 1.12 1.79
N CYS A 59 4.30 1.92 2.38
CA CYS A 59 5.59 1.44 2.86
C CYS A 59 5.41 0.45 4.01
N LYS A 60 6.20 -0.61 4.00
CA LYS A 60 6.09 -1.68 5.00
C LYS A 60 6.76 -1.26 6.31
N THR A 61 6.45 -2.00 7.36
CA THR A 61 7.23 -1.97 8.61
C THR A 61 8.72 -2.21 8.31
N GLY A 62 9.58 -1.43 8.97
CA GLY A 62 11.01 -1.40 8.70
C GLY A 62 11.41 -0.47 7.55
N GLN A 63 10.46 0.18 6.86
CA GLN A 63 10.71 1.14 5.79
C GLN A 63 10.27 2.56 6.18
N ARG A 64 10.75 3.55 5.43
CA ARG A 64 10.30 4.93 5.48
C ARG A 64 9.88 5.41 4.10
N ILE A 65 9.11 6.49 4.09
CA ILE A 65 8.89 7.28 2.88
C ILE A 65 10.19 8.02 2.55
N LYS A 66 10.75 7.73 1.39
CA LYS A 66 11.89 8.45 0.80
C LYS A 66 11.41 9.61 -0.05
N GLU A 67 10.43 9.35 -0.90
CA GLU A 67 9.78 10.37 -1.73
C GLU A 67 8.27 10.33 -1.47
N PRO A 68 7.66 11.47 -1.13
CA PRO A 68 6.23 11.51 -0.85
C PRO A 68 5.42 11.26 -2.13
N GLU A 69 4.24 10.68 -1.94
CA GLU A 69 3.28 10.42 -2.99
C GLU A 69 2.76 11.72 -3.63
N THR A 70 2.41 11.65 -4.92
CA THR A 70 1.76 12.74 -5.66
C THR A 70 0.69 12.19 -6.58
N ASN A 71 -0.16 13.05 -7.15
CA ASN A 71 -1.15 12.62 -8.15
C ASN A 71 -0.54 12.04 -9.45
N ARG A 72 0.80 12.10 -9.63
CA ARG A 72 1.51 11.60 -10.82
C ARG A 72 2.57 10.56 -10.51
N ARG A 73 2.99 10.43 -9.26
CA ARG A 73 4.05 9.49 -8.86
C ARG A 73 3.65 8.80 -7.58
N ASP A 74 3.95 7.52 -7.55
CA ASP A 74 3.79 6.72 -6.35
C ASP A 74 4.76 7.15 -5.25
N THR A 75 4.46 6.75 -4.01
CA THR A 75 5.41 6.86 -2.91
C THR A 75 6.62 5.97 -3.18
N VAL A 76 7.80 6.44 -2.79
CA VAL A 76 9.01 5.62 -2.84
C VAL A 76 9.40 5.23 -1.42
N CYS A 77 9.48 3.92 -1.17
CA CYS A 77 9.87 3.37 0.11
C CYS A 77 11.37 3.05 0.15
N GLU A 78 11.99 3.24 1.30
CA GLU A 78 13.38 2.88 1.56
C GLU A 78 13.49 2.17 2.90
N ASP A 79 14.32 1.13 2.98
CA ASP A 79 14.56 0.42 4.23
C ASP A 79 15.28 1.31 5.26
N CYS A 80 14.92 1.16 6.52
CA CYS A 80 15.62 1.83 7.61
C CYS A 80 17.05 1.30 7.75
N GLN A 81 17.99 2.20 8.02
CA GLN A 81 19.37 1.82 8.33
C GLN A 81 19.45 1.08 9.67
N GLU A 82 20.54 0.34 9.86
CA GLU A 82 20.80 -0.34 11.13
C GLU A 82 20.70 0.63 12.32
N GLY A 83 19.98 0.21 13.35
CA GLY A 83 19.70 1.06 14.50
C GLY A 83 18.52 2.02 14.33
N TYR A 84 17.76 1.92 13.24
CA TYR A 84 16.49 2.61 13.08
C TYR A 84 15.38 1.64 12.72
N PHE A 85 14.16 1.95 13.16
CA PHE A 85 12.97 1.17 12.91
C PHE A 85 11.76 2.07 12.69
N SER A 86 10.82 1.60 11.86
CA SER A 86 9.58 2.29 11.53
C SER A 86 8.44 1.28 11.61
N SER A 87 7.51 1.45 12.55
CA SER A 87 6.34 0.56 12.65
C SER A 87 5.36 0.81 11.51
N GLU A 88 5.09 2.10 11.25
CA GLU A 88 4.05 2.57 10.33
C GLU A 88 4.51 2.73 8.88
N GLY A 89 5.79 2.51 8.57
CA GLY A 89 6.31 2.70 7.21
C GLY A 89 6.56 4.17 6.83
N VAL A 90 6.34 5.13 7.72
CA VAL A 90 6.40 6.57 7.39
C VAL A 90 7.79 7.15 7.65
N THR A 91 8.36 6.93 8.84
CA THR A 91 9.63 7.53 9.26
C THR A 91 10.41 6.57 10.14
N CYS A 92 11.71 6.44 9.85
CA CYS A 92 12.64 5.68 10.66
C CYS A 92 12.96 6.45 11.95
N SER A 93 12.68 5.84 13.09
CA SER A 93 13.03 6.36 14.42
C SER A 93 14.15 5.51 15.01
N LEU A 94 15.00 6.10 15.84
CA LEU A 94 15.99 5.34 16.61
C LEU A 94 15.25 4.25 17.39
N TRP A 95 15.65 2.99 17.18
CA TRP A 95 15.15 1.93 18.05
C TRP A 95 15.62 2.24 19.47
N ALA A 96 14.68 2.38 20.40
CA ALA A 96 15.02 2.40 21.80
C ALA A 96 15.61 1.02 22.11
N LYS A 97 16.91 0.95 22.42
CA LYS A 97 17.45 -0.22 23.09
C LYS A 97 16.65 -0.35 24.38
N CYS A 98 15.78 -1.36 24.46
CA CYS A 98 15.25 -1.78 25.73
C CYS A 98 16.46 -2.04 26.64
N SER A 99 16.48 -1.40 27.81
CA SER A 99 17.46 -1.71 28.85
C SER A 99 17.51 -3.24 29.04
N GLU A 100 18.72 -3.79 29.19
CA GLU A 100 19.11 -5.20 29.05
C GLU A 100 18.35 -6.21 29.92
N THR A 101 17.05 -6.38 29.70
CA THR A 101 16.25 -7.46 30.30
C THR A 101 15.33 -8.16 29.29
N GLN A 102 15.51 -7.94 27.97
CA GLN A 102 14.76 -8.67 26.95
C GLN A 102 15.68 -9.16 25.83
N THR A 103 15.84 -10.48 25.76
CA THR A 103 16.72 -11.22 24.86
C THR A 103 16.33 -11.01 23.39
N LYS A 104 17.33 -10.70 22.55
CA LYS A 104 17.26 -10.70 21.09
C LYS A 104 16.80 -12.08 20.59
N VAL A 105 15.63 -12.16 19.95
CA VAL A 105 15.28 -13.33 19.12
C VAL A 105 16.07 -13.22 17.83
N GLU A 106 17.08 -14.07 17.71
CA GLU A 106 17.81 -14.33 16.48
C GLU A 106 16.92 -15.17 15.56
N GLU A 107 16.19 -14.55 14.64
CA GLU A 107 15.50 -15.27 13.56
C GLU A 107 16.53 -15.61 12.49
N ARG A 108 17.16 -16.77 12.63
CA ARG A 108 17.99 -17.38 11.59
C ARG A 108 17.08 -17.83 10.44
N SER A 109 17.40 -17.28 9.27
CA SER A 109 16.81 -17.50 7.94
C SER A 109 16.61 -18.97 7.52
N SER A 110 15.72 -19.13 6.51
CA SER A 110 15.61 -20.21 5.50
C SER A 110 14.53 -21.27 5.71
N VAL A 111 13.36 -21.11 5.06
CA VAL A 111 12.76 -22.13 4.18
C VAL A 111 12.00 -21.43 3.04
N SER A 112 12.42 -21.67 1.81
CA SER A 112 11.67 -21.41 0.59
C SER A 112 10.59 -22.49 0.38
N ASP A 113 9.60 -22.10 -0.41
CA ASP A 113 8.71 -22.92 -1.22
C ASP A 113 7.30 -23.23 -0.69
N VAL A 114 6.40 -23.16 -1.67
CA VAL A 114 5.10 -23.81 -1.82
C VAL A 114 3.86 -22.92 -1.61
N VAL A 115 3.41 -22.41 -2.76
CA VAL A 115 2.03 -22.15 -3.22
C VAL A 115 0.92 -22.76 -2.35
N HIS A 116 0.00 -21.91 -1.87
CA HIS A 116 -1.30 -22.28 -1.27
C HIS A 116 -2.15 -23.11 -2.26
N PRO A 117 -3.00 -24.05 -1.80
CA PRO A 117 -4.35 -23.61 -1.41
C PRO A 117 -5.06 -24.45 -0.32
N SER A 118 -6.01 -23.76 0.34
CA SER A 118 -7.26 -24.30 0.92
C SER A 118 -7.26 -24.97 2.30
N ILE A 119 -7.84 -24.22 3.26
CA ILE A 119 -8.97 -24.59 4.13
C ILE A 119 -9.04 -26.05 4.62
N HIS A 120 -8.92 -26.29 5.94
CA HIS A 120 -10.02 -26.77 6.81
C HIS A 120 -9.53 -27.13 8.24
N LEU A 121 -10.13 -26.47 9.24
CA LEU A 121 -10.52 -26.93 10.59
C LEU A 121 -9.48 -27.49 11.61
N LEU A 122 -9.50 -26.88 12.80
CA LEU A 122 -8.88 -27.27 14.10
C LEU A 122 -9.24 -28.71 14.58
N PRO A 123 -8.75 -29.14 15.75
CA PRO A 123 -7.39 -29.49 16.18
C PRO A 123 -7.35 -30.96 16.68
N LEU A 124 -6.22 -31.53 17.11
CA LEU A 124 -6.20 -32.49 18.25
C LEU A 124 -4.77 -32.84 18.71
N ILE A 125 -4.68 -32.98 20.02
CA ILE A 125 -3.55 -33.11 20.92
C ILE A 125 -2.89 -34.50 20.81
N ARG A 126 -1.55 -34.59 20.88
CA ARG A 126 -0.88 -35.71 21.58
C ARG A 126 0.57 -35.40 21.94
N GLY A 127 0.83 -35.23 23.24
CA GLY A 127 2.19 -35.10 23.78
C GLY A 127 2.95 -36.42 23.85
N ARG A 128 4.25 -36.32 24.15
CA ARG A 128 4.99 -37.34 24.91
C ARG A 128 6.21 -36.73 25.60
N VAL A 129 6.29 -36.97 26.90
CA VAL A 129 7.43 -36.73 27.80
C VAL A 129 8.33 -37.97 27.81
N ALA A 130 9.64 -37.76 27.75
CA ALA A 130 10.71 -38.56 28.35
C ALA A 130 12.00 -37.71 28.19
N GLY A 131 12.83 -37.38 29.18
CA GLY A 131 13.03 -37.93 30.52
C GLY A 131 14.44 -38.53 30.62
N ALA A 132 15.30 -37.91 31.43
CA ALA A 132 16.63 -38.31 31.94
C ALA A 132 17.79 -38.36 30.90
N ALA A 133 18.93 -37.66 31.03
CA ALA A 133 19.86 -37.41 32.15
C ALA A 133 20.71 -38.63 32.55
N ALA A 134 21.95 -38.67 32.05
CA ALA A 134 23.21 -38.91 32.77
C ALA A 134 24.39 -38.73 31.81
#